data_AF-A0A962CC04-F1
#
_entry.id   AF-A0A962CC04-F1
#
_cell.length_a   1.000
_cell.length_b   1.000
_cell.length_c   1.000
_cell.angle_alpha   90.00
_cell.angle_beta   90.00
_cell.angle_gamma   90.00
#
_symmetry.space_group_name_H-M   'P 1'
#
loop_
_entity.id
_entity.type
_entity.pdbx_description
1 polymer ?
#
loop_
_entity_poly.entity_id
_entity_poly.type
_entity_poly.pdbx_seq_one_letter_code
_entity_poly.pdbx_strand_id
1 'polypeptide(L)'
;NQFLDARQREQASVIHRTLLWMRDRWHGDGRPLAEIESEARDRLGESGLLPDYAVIRRSEDLAEPAPRQSTGLVALIAARLGSVRLIDNLQFDD
;
A
#
# COMPACT_ATOMS: atom_id res chain seq x y z
N ASN A 1 10.90 -6.40 14.73
CA ASN A 1 9.59 -5.90 15.21
C ASN A 1 9.35 -6.10 16.71
N GLN A 2 10.21 -5.56 17.59
CA GLN A 2 10.04 -5.71 19.06
C GLN A 2 9.65 -4.42 19.81
N PHE A 3 9.36 -3.32 19.12
CA PHE A 3 9.00 -2.04 19.75
C PHE A 3 7.73 -1.42 19.16
N LEU A 4 6.69 -2.22 18.95
CA LEU A 4 5.38 -1.70 18.57
C LEU A 4 4.40 -1.93 19.73
N ASP A 5 3.90 -0.84 20.31
CA ASP A 5 2.79 -0.87 21.25
C ASP A 5 1.51 -1.43 20.58
N ALA A 6 0.46 -1.71 21.37
CA ALA A 6 -0.75 -2.35 20.84
C ALA A 6 -1.42 -1.54 19.71
N ARG A 7 -1.38 -0.20 19.79
CA ARG A 7 -1.89 0.69 18.74
C ARG A 7 -1.03 0.63 17.49
N GLN A 8 0.29 0.66 17.63
CA GLN A 8 1.22 0.57 16.52
C GLN A 8 1.10 -0.79 15.79
N ARG A 9 0.80 -1.88 16.52
CA ARG A 9 0.51 -3.19 15.90
C ARG A 9 -0.79 -3.18 15.11
N GLU A 10 -1.86 -2.61 15.66
CA GLU A 10 -3.15 -2.49 14.96
C GLU A 10 -3.01 -1.66 13.66
N GLN A 11 -2.22 -0.60 13.72
CA GLN A 11 -2.00 0.33 12.61
C GLN A 11 -1.06 -0.25 11.54
N ALA A 12 0.03 -0.93 11.96
CA ALA A 12 0.84 -1.73 11.06
C ALA A 12 0.01 -2.82 10.37
N SER A 13 -0.97 -3.40 11.06
CA SER A 13 -1.90 -4.35 10.45
C SER A 13 -2.78 -3.71 9.38
N VAL A 14 -3.24 -2.46 9.54
CA VAL A 14 -4.00 -1.77 8.48
C VAL A 14 -3.13 -1.55 7.25
N ILE A 15 -1.93 -0.99 7.41
CA ILE A 15 -1.01 -0.73 6.29
C ILE A 15 -0.72 -2.02 5.52
N HIS A 16 -0.34 -3.08 6.23
CA HIS A 16 -0.04 -4.36 5.61
C HIS A 16 -1.26 -4.98 4.91
N ARG A 17 -2.45 -4.90 5.52
CA ARG A 17 -3.70 -5.36 4.87
C ARG A 17 -4.02 -4.56 3.61
N THR A 18 -3.78 -3.24 3.60
CA THR A 18 -3.97 -2.41 2.42
C THR A 18 -2.97 -2.76 1.31
N LEU A 19 -1.71 -3.03 1.65
CA LEU A 19 -0.71 -3.51 0.68
C LEU A 19 -1.13 -4.83 0.03
N LEU A 20 -1.56 -5.82 0.83
CA LEU A 20 -2.07 -7.09 0.32
C LEU A 20 -3.30 -6.87 -0.59
N TRP A 21 -4.21 -6.01 -0.17
CA TRP A 21 -5.39 -5.67 -0.95
C TRP A 21 -5.03 -5.02 -2.29
N MET A 22 -4.04 -4.11 -2.33
CA MET A 22 -3.57 -3.48 -3.57
C MET A 22 -3.02 -4.53 -4.55
N ARG A 23 -2.21 -5.47 -4.04
CA ARG A 23 -1.69 -6.60 -4.83
C ARG A 23 -2.82 -7.45 -5.41
N ASP A 24 -3.74 -7.87 -4.55
CA ASP A 24 -4.83 -8.77 -4.95
C ASP A 24 -5.76 -8.10 -6.00
N ARG A 25 -6.01 -6.79 -5.87
CA ARG A 25 -6.80 -6.03 -6.85
C ARG A 25 -6.08 -5.83 -8.17
N TRP A 26 -4.77 -5.63 -8.14
CA TRP A 26 -3.97 -5.47 -9.34
C TRP A 26 -3.93 -6.76 -10.17
N HIS A 27 -3.75 -7.91 -9.53
CA HIS A 27 -3.76 -9.21 -10.22
C HIS A 27 -5.15 -9.74 -10.55
N GLY A 28 -6.19 -9.22 -9.88
CA GLY A 28 -7.58 -9.62 -10.08
C GLY A 28 -8.28 -8.84 -11.19
N ASP A 29 -9.24 -8.01 -10.80
CA ASP A 29 -10.38 -7.53 -11.61
C ASP A 29 -10.02 -6.57 -12.77
N GLY A 30 -8.75 -6.43 -13.15
CA GLY A 30 -8.32 -5.55 -14.24
C GLY A 30 -8.64 -4.07 -14.00
N ARG A 31 -8.79 -3.66 -12.73
CA ARG A 31 -9.10 -2.28 -12.35
C ARG A 31 -7.97 -1.33 -12.77
N PRO A 32 -8.28 -0.10 -13.18
CA PRO A 32 -7.28 0.92 -13.43
C PRO A 32 -6.41 1.18 -12.20
N LEU A 33 -5.10 1.40 -12.42
CA LEU A 33 -4.13 1.72 -11.37
C LEU A 33 -4.63 2.84 -10.44
N ALA A 34 -5.12 3.93 -11.04
CA ALA A 34 -5.58 5.10 -10.31
C ALA A 34 -6.74 4.79 -9.34
N GLU A 35 -7.65 3.88 -9.71
CA GLU A 35 -8.76 3.47 -8.84
C GLU A 35 -8.26 2.68 -7.64
N ILE A 36 -7.33 1.74 -7.86
CA ILE A 36 -6.72 0.95 -6.79
C ILE A 36 -5.98 1.87 -5.81
N GLU A 37 -5.18 2.80 -6.32
CA GLU A 37 -4.45 3.74 -5.48
C GLU A 37 -5.39 4.71 -4.73
N SER A 38 -6.48 5.16 -5.35
CA SER A 38 -7.47 6.01 -4.69
C SER A 38 -8.15 5.28 -3.54
N GLU A 39 -8.68 4.09 -3.79
CA GLU A 39 -9.38 3.30 -2.75
C GLU A 39 -8.40 2.85 -1.65
N ALA A 40 -7.11 2.63 -1.97
CA ALA A 40 -6.09 2.38 -0.96
C ALA A 40 -5.89 3.57 -0.01
N ARG A 41 -5.89 4.81 -0.54
CA ARG A 41 -5.83 6.03 0.29
C ARG A 41 -7.09 6.16 1.16
N ASP A 42 -8.26 5.88 0.60
CA ASP A 42 -9.53 5.93 1.34
C ASP A 42 -9.55 4.92 2.50
N ARG A 43 -9.14 3.67 2.26
CA ARG A 43 -9.01 2.62 3.29
C ARG A 43 -8.09 3.03 4.44
N LEU A 44 -6.98 3.70 4.14
CA LEU A 44 -6.09 4.25 5.17
C LEU A 44 -6.81 5.38 5.93
N GLY A 45 -7.47 6.31 5.22
CA GLY A 45 -8.24 7.40 5.80
C GLY A 45 -9.34 6.94 6.77
N GLU A 46 -10.12 5.94 6.38
CA GLU A 46 -11.18 5.34 7.19
C GLU A 46 -10.67 4.72 8.51
N SER A 47 -9.41 4.31 8.54
CA SER A 47 -8.74 3.78 9.74
C SER A 47 -8.12 4.86 10.65
N GLY A 48 -8.27 6.14 10.30
CA GLY A 48 -7.70 7.28 11.02
C GLY A 48 -6.24 7.59 10.67
N LEU A 49 -5.69 6.95 9.63
CA LEU A 49 -4.37 7.29 9.08
C LEU A 49 -4.49 8.44 8.09
N LEU A 50 -3.47 9.29 8.04
CA LEU A 50 -3.35 10.36 7.05
C LEU A 50 -2.35 9.95 5.96
N PRO A 51 -2.78 9.44 4.79
CA PRO A 51 -1.87 8.96 3.76
C PRO A 51 -1.08 10.09 3.10
N ASP A 52 0.25 9.96 3.05
CA ASP A 52 1.11 10.76 2.16
C ASP A 52 1.03 10.20 0.73
N TYR A 53 1.11 8.87 0.60
CA TYR A 53 0.92 8.14 -0.66
C TYR A 53 0.54 6.67 -0.41
N ALA A 54 -0.19 6.10 -1.37
CA ALA A 54 -0.41 4.66 -1.53
C ALA A 54 -0.37 4.37 -3.04
N VAL A 55 0.72 3.78 -3.53
CA VAL A 55 1.01 3.66 -4.97
C VAL A 55 1.53 2.28 -5.35
N ILE A 56 1.30 1.86 -6.60
CA ILE A 56 1.95 0.66 -7.19
C ILE A 56 2.95 1.12 -8.24
N ARG A 57 4.19 0.65 -8.15
CA ARG A 57 5.28 1.03 -9.06
C ARG A 57 6.05 -0.20 -9.53
N ARG A 58 6.82 -0.04 -10.59
CA ARG A 58 7.82 -1.04 -10.97
C ARG A 58 8.90 -1.11 -9.90
N SER A 59 9.25 -2.32 -9.49
CA SER A 59 10.27 -2.59 -8.47
C SER A 59 11.67 -2.15 -8.89
N GLU A 60 11.97 -2.16 -10.20
CA GLU A 60 13.30 -1.85 -10.74
C GLU A 60 13.66 -0.36 -10.70
N ASP A 61 12.69 0.53 -10.95
CA ASP A 61 12.95 1.96 -11.18
C ASP A 61 11.89 2.90 -10.60
N LEU A 62 10.90 2.35 -9.90
CA LEU A 62 9.79 3.08 -9.28
C LEU A 62 8.93 3.88 -10.25
N ALA A 63 8.98 3.60 -11.55
CA ALA A 63 8.09 4.21 -12.53
C ALA A 63 6.69 3.55 -12.51
N GLU A 64 5.72 4.19 -13.17
CA GLU A 64 4.38 3.63 -13.30
C GLU A 64 4.43 2.29 -14.06
N PRO A 65 3.70 1.27 -13.60
CA PRO A 65 3.65 -0.01 -14.29
C PRO A 65 2.91 0.11 -15.62
N ALA A 66 3.26 -0.74 -16.58
CA ALA A 66 2.44 -0.88 -17.78
C ALA A 66 1.05 -1.41 -17.40
N PRO A 67 -0.01 -1.06 -18.14
CA PRO A 67 -1.33 -1.65 -17.92
C PRO A 67 -1.23 -3.18 -17.93
N ARG A 68 -1.72 -3.83 -16.87
CA ARG A 68 -1.72 -5.30 -16.71
C ARG A 68 -0.34 -5.95 -16.61
N GLN A 69 0.72 -5.21 -16.29
CA GLN A 69 2.01 -5.81 -15.94
C GLN A 69 1.83 -6.77 -14.76
N SER A 70 2.33 -8.01 -14.87
CA SER A 70 2.08 -9.05 -13.87
C SER A 70 3.23 -9.27 -12.88
N THR A 71 4.45 -8.81 -13.18
CA THR A 71 5.64 -9.11 -12.39
C THR A 71 6.51 -7.88 -12.20
N GLY A 72 7.46 -7.95 -11.25
CA GLY A 72 8.41 -6.87 -10.99
C GLY A 72 7.74 -5.62 -10.45
N LEU A 73 6.73 -5.78 -9.59
CA LEU A 73 5.95 -4.69 -9.02
C LEU A 73 6.14 -4.57 -7.51
N VAL A 74 5.94 -3.37 -7.00
CA VAL A 74 5.96 -3.07 -5.56
C VAL A 74 4.83 -2.10 -5.23
N ALA A 75 4.03 -2.43 -4.21
CA ALA A 75 3.14 -1.48 -3.57
C ALA A 75 3.87 -0.75 -2.45
N LEU A 76 3.63 0.56 -2.35
CA LEU A 76 4.31 1.47 -1.42
C LEU A 76 3.26 2.29 -0.68
N ILE A 77 3.32 2.30 0.65
CA ILE A 77 2.46 3.13 1.49
C ILE A 77 3.32 3.99 2.42
N ALA A 78 2.94 5.26 2.54
CA ALA A 78 3.34 6.12 3.63
C ALA A 78 2.12 6.83 4.19
N ALA A 79 1.96 6.79 5.51
CA ALA A 79 0.85 7.45 6.19
C ALA A 79 1.26 7.93 7.59
N ARG A 80 0.54 8.90 8.14
CA ARG A 80 0.79 9.47 9.45
C ARG A 80 -0.28 9.07 10.46
N LEU A 81 0.16 8.83 11.68
CA LEU A 81 -0.67 8.65 12.87
C LEU A 81 -0.22 9.69 13.91
N GLY A 82 -0.94 10.81 13.99
CA GLY A 82 -0.47 11.96 14.77
C GLY A 82 0.88 12.47 14.25
N SER A 83 1.92 12.41 15.09
CA SER A 83 3.28 12.82 14.73
C SER A 83 4.13 11.69 14.12
N VAL A 84 3.67 10.44 14.19
CA VAL A 84 4.44 9.28 13.71
C VAL A 84 4.16 9.06 12.23
N ARG A 85 5.23 8.96 11.43
CA ARG A 85 5.13 8.57 10.01
C ARG A 85 5.48 7.09 9.87
N LEU A 86 4.53 6.32 9.35
CA LEU A 86 4.66 4.90 9.06
C LEU A 86 4.89 4.73 7.57
N ILE A 87 5.84 3.87 7.21
CA ILE A 87 6.12 3.48 5.84
C ILE A 87 6.18 1.96 5.77
N ASP A 88 5.66 1.40 4.70
CA ASP A 88 5.77 -0.02 4.41
C ASP A 88 5.68 -0.26 2.90
N ASN A 89 6.15 -1.42 2.47
CA ASN A 89 6.11 -1.83 1.07
C ASN A 89 5.84 -3.33 0.94
N LEU A 90 5.31 -3.73 -0.20
CA LEU A 90 5.06 -5.12 -0.53
C LEU A 90 5.45 -5.37 -1.98
N GLN A 91 6.45 -6.20 -2.21
CA GLN A 91 6.72 -6.73 -3.55
C GLN A 91 5.59 -7.67 -3.95
N PHE A 92 5.20 -7.61 -5.22
CA PHE A 92 4.27 -8.59 -5.77
C PHE A 92 5.14 -9.79 -6.12
N ASP A 93 5.24 -10.72 -5.16
CA ASP A 93 5.99 -11.96 -5.34
C ASP A 93 5.48 -12.71 -6.58
N ASP A 94 6.40 -13.29 -7.34
CA ASP A 94 6.11 -14.12 -8.54
C ASP A 94 5.53 -15.51 -8.17
#